data_AF-A0A4U9TFN4-F1
#
_entry.id   AF-A0A4U9TFN4-F1
#
_cell.length_a   1.000
_cell.length_b   1.000
_cell.length_c   1.000
_cell.angle_alpha   90.00
_cell.angle_beta   90.00
_cell.angle_gamma   90.00
#
_symmetry.space_group_name_H-M   'P 1'
#
loop_
_entity.id
_entity.type
_entity.pdbx_description
1 polymer ?
#
loop_
_entity_poly.entity_id
_entity_poly.type
_entity_poly.pdbx_seq_one_letter_code
_entity_poly.pdbx_strand_id
1 'polypeptide(L)'
;MKLNKFMVAAIALGFVSAANAAPKDAGHGTIEFYGSIIDAPCSIAPGDDNQRIPMGQIANVALKDGGKSTPEKLLHPPGKL
;
A
#
# COMPACT_ATOMS: atom_id res chain seq x y z
N MET A 1 27.82 60.23 -1.68
CA MET A 1 27.74 59.28 -2.81
C MET A 1 26.30 59.24 -3.30
N LYS A 2 26.01 59.64 -4.54
CA LYS A 2 24.66 59.56 -5.14
C LYS A 2 24.54 58.20 -5.83
N LEU A 3 23.76 57.30 -5.23
CA LEU A 3 23.54 55.97 -5.77
C LEU A 3 22.63 56.08 -7.01
N ASN A 4 23.17 55.79 -8.18
CA ASN A 4 22.44 55.86 -9.45
C ASN A 4 21.37 54.75 -9.49
N LYS A 5 20.10 55.11 -9.76
CA LYS A 5 18.95 54.17 -9.71
C LYS A 5 19.10 52.97 -10.66
N PHE A 6 19.92 53.11 -11.70
CA PHE A 6 20.25 52.02 -12.63
C PHE A 6 21.11 50.91 -12.00
N MET A 7 21.92 51.22 -11.00
CA MET A 7 22.78 50.23 -10.34
C MET A 7 21.99 49.34 -9.37
N VAL A 8 20.88 49.84 -8.84
CA VAL A 8 19.97 49.07 -7.97
C VAL A 8 19.16 48.04 -8.77
N ALA A 9 18.79 48.36 -10.01
CA ALA A 9 18.04 47.45 -10.89
C ALA A 9 18.88 46.25 -11.36
N ALA A 10 20.19 46.42 -11.54
CA ALA A 10 21.09 45.35 -11.95
C ALA A 10 21.29 44.28 -10.87
N ILE A 11 21.16 44.65 -9.58
CA ILE A 11 21.31 43.72 -8.44
C ILE A 11 20.05 42.86 -8.26
N ALA A 12 18.88 43.35 -8.65
CA ALA A 12 17.61 42.63 -8.51
C ALA A 12 17.48 41.42 -9.47
N LEU A 13 18.18 41.46 -10.61
CA LEU A 13 18.16 40.38 -11.60
C LEU A 13 19.17 39.25 -11.29
N GLY A 14 20.13 39.49 -10.39
CA GLY A 14 21.17 38.51 -10.04
C GLY A 14 20.71 37.39 -9.09
N PHE A 15 19.60 37.57 -8.37
CA PHE A 15 19.13 36.62 -7.35
C PHE A 15 18.11 35.58 -7.86
N VAL A 16 17.68 35.63 -9.12
CA VAL A 16 16.65 34.71 -9.64
C VAL A 16 17.24 33.40 -10.20
N SER A 17 18.57 33.26 -10.22
CA SER A 17 19.25 32.11 -10.84
C SER A 17 19.41 30.88 -9.95
N ALA A 18 18.81 30.83 -8.76
CA ALA A 18 18.66 29.60 -8.00
C ALA A 18 17.36 28.89 -8.41
N ALA A 19 17.17 28.69 -9.72
CA ALA A 19 16.11 27.85 -10.24
C ALA A 19 16.41 26.40 -9.84
N ASN A 20 15.78 25.96 -8.74
CA ASN A 20 15.46 24.57 -8.41
C ASN A 20 16.42 23.54 -9.00
N ALA A 21 17.60 23.37 -8.40
CA ALA A 21 18.33 22.11 -8.52
C ALA A 21 17.58 21.07 -7.69
N ALA A 22 16.40 20.65 -8.15
CA ALA A 22 15.80 19.42 -7.67
C ALA A 22 16.85 18.31 -7.87
N PRO A 23 17.06 17.42 -6.88
CA PRO A 23 17.94 16.27 -7.07
C PRO A 23 17.54 15.57 -8.36
N LYS A 24 18.47 15.45 -9.31
CA LYS A 24 18.19 14.87 -10.64
C LYS A 24 17.74 13.41 -10.55
N ASP A 25 18.00 12.77 -9.41
CA ASP A 25 17.53 11.44 -9.06
C ASP A 25 16.71 11.51 -7.76
N ALA A 26 15.40 11.71 -7.90
CA ALA A 26 14.43 11.77 -6.80
C ALA A 26 14.05 10.38 -6.25
N GLY A 27 14.99 9.44 -6.25
CA GLY A 27 14.82 8.05 -5.80
C GLY A 27 14.47 7.10 -6.94
N HIS A 28 15.07 5.90 -6.90
CA HIS A 28 14.75 4.78 -7.78
C HIS A 28 14.19 3.63 -6.94
N GLY A 29 13.20 2.93 -7.47
CA GLY A 29 12.59 1.78 -6.82
C GLY A 29 12.07 0.81 -7.87
N THR A 30 11.90 -0.45 -7.48
CA THR A 30 11.29 -1.49 -8.33
C THR A 30 9.93 -1.83 -7.75
N ILE A 31 8.91 -1.91 -8.61
CA ILE A 31 7.60 -2.42 -8.25
C ILE A 31 7.49 -3.82 -8.85
N GLU A 32 7.21 -4.80 -8.00
CA GLU A 32 6.95 -6.17 -8.42
C GLU A 32 5.48 -6.49 -8.19
N PHE A 33 4.82 -7.00 -9.23
CA PHE A 33 3.47 -7.54 -9.15
C PHE A 33 3.55 -9.06 -9.24
N TYR A 34 2.95 -9.76 -8.28
CA TYR A 34 2.93 -11.21 -8.22
C TYR A 34 1.48 -11.72 -8.08
N GLY A 35 1.24 -12.92 -8.60
CA GLY A 35 -0.07 -13.55 -8.59
C GLY A 35 -0.14 -14.74 -9.57
N SER A 36 -1.31 -15.33 -9.72
CA SER A 36 -1.58 -16.39 -10.70
C SER A 36 -2.91 -16.17 -11.39
N ILE A 37 -3.02 -16.65 -12.64
CA ILE A 37 -4.28 -16.67 -13.39
C ILE A 37 -4.90 -18.05 -13.26
N ILE A 38 -6.17 -18.10 -12.90
CA ILE A 38 -6.93 -19.33 -12.70
C ILE A 38 -8.02 -19.45 -13.76
N ASP A 39 -8.30 -20.68 -14.20
CA ASP A 39 -9.43 -20.99 -15.07
C ASP A 39 -10.69 -21.22 -14.23
N ALA A 40 -11.22 -20.13 -13.68
CA ALA A 40 -12.40 -20.14 -12.82
C ALA A 40 -13.33 -18.97 -13.16
N PRO A 41 -14.66 -19.10 -12.93
CA PRO A 41 -15.61 -18.03 -13.21
C PRO A 41 -15.46 -16.79 -12.32
N CYS A 42 -14.66 -16.87 -11.24
CA CYS A 42 -14.42 -15.77 -10.29
C CYS A 42 -12.96 -15.77 -9.83
N SER A 43 -12.43 -14.58 -9.54
CA SER A 43 -11.10 -14.38 -8.92
C SER A 43 -11.12 -14.64 -7.41
N ILE A 44 -9.98 -15.04 -6.86
CA ILE A 44 -9.75 -15.14 -5.40
C ILE A 44 -9.01 -13.88 -4.94
N ALA A 45 -9.50 -13.22 -3.90
CA ALA A 45 -8.85 -12.02 -3.36
C ALA A 45 -7.49 -12.41 -2.74
N PRO A 46 -6.45 -11.55 -2.86
CA PRO A 46 -5.17 -11.80 -2.20
C PRO A 46 -5.36 -11.99 -0.69
N GLY A 47 -4.81 -13.08 -0.14
CA GLY A 47 -4.97 -13.43 1.28
C GLY A 47 -6.15 -14.35 1.59
N ASP A 48 -7.06 -14.56 0.64
CA ASP A 48 -8.13 -15.58 0.74
C ASP A 48 -7.69 -16.92 0.14
N ASP A 49 -6.60 -16.92 -0.62
CA ASP A 49 -5.98 -18.08 -1.24
C ASP A 49 -5.28 -19.01 -0.24
N ASN A 50 -4.88 -18.51 0.93
CA ASN A 50 -4.23 -19.32 1.97
C ASN A 50 -4.51 -18.81 3.40
N GLN A 51 -5.69 -19.12 3.93
CA GLN A 51 -6.10 -18.72 5.28
C GLN A 51 -5.85 -19.82 6.32
N ARG A 52 -5.22 -19.46 7.45
CA ARG A 52 -5.11 -20.30 8.65
C ARG A 52 -6.01 -19.73 9.74
N ILE A 53 -7.13 -20.39 10.01
CA ILE A 53 -8.10 -19.93 11.01
C ILE A 53 -7.84 -20.65 12.35
N PRO A 54 -7.47 -19.94 13.42
CA PRO A 54 -7.27 -20.56 14.73
C PRO A 54 -8.62 -20.92 15.36
N MET A 55 -8.90 -22.22 15.48
CA MET A 55 -10.17 -22.74 16.03
C MET A 55 -10.10 -23.11 17.52
N GLY A 56 -8.93 -22.91 18.15
CA GLY A 56 -8.70 -23.37 19.52
C GLY A 56 -8.76 -24.90 19.65
N GLN A 57 -9.20 -25.37 20.82
CA GLN A 57 -9.37 -26.80 21.11
C GLN A 57 -10.86 -27.15 21.16
N ILE A 58 -11.26 -28.16 20.40
CA ILE A 58 -12.65 -28.64 20.34
C ILE A 58 -12.71 -30.00 21.01
N ALA A 59 -13.57 -30.15 22.02
CA ALA A 59 -13.77 -31.41 22.71
C ALA A 59 -14.49 -32.42 21.80
N ASN A 60 -14.01 -33.66 21.74
CA ASN A 60 -14.59 -34.72 20.90
C ASN A 60 -16.09 -34.95 21.20
N VAL A 61 -16.48 -34.88 22.48
CA VAL A 61 -17.89 -35.01 22.89
C VAL A 61 -18.82 -33.97 22.27
N ALA A 62 -18.32 -32.79 21.92
CA ALA A 62 -19.09 -31.73 21.28
C ALA A 62 -19.39 -32.01 19.79
N LEU A 63 -18.69 -32.97 19.19
CA LEU A 63 -18.85 -33.36 17.78
C LEU A 63 -19.58 -34.71 17.61
N LYS A 64 -19.85 -35.43 18.70
CA LYS A 64 -20.63 -36.67 18.66
C LYS A 64 -22.04 -36.41 18.13
N ASP A 65 -22.61 -37.41 17.46
CA ASP A 65 -23.98 -37.42 16.96
C ASP A 65 -24.36 -36.21 16.08
N GLY A 66 -23.37 -35.64 15.36
CA GLY A 66 -23.56 -34.51 14.46
C GLY A 66 -23.43 -33.13 15.12
N GLY A 67 -22.89 -33.05 16.34
CA GLY A 67 -22.56 -31.80 17.01
C GLY A 67 -21.57 -30.94 16.20
N LYS A 68 -21.62 -29.62 16.41
CA LYS A 68 -20.88 -28.63 15.61
C LYS A 68 -20.05 -27.73 16.53
N SER A 69 -18.91 -27.26 16.04
CA SER A 69 -18.16 -26.19 16.69
C SER A 69 -18.81 -24.83 16.44
N THR A 70 -18.44 -23.85 17.25
CA THR A 70 -18.76 -22.45 16.97
C THR A 70 -18.01 -22.01 15.70
N PRO A 71 -18.68 -21.37 14.74
CA PRO A 71 -18.01 -20.81 13.57
C PRO A 71 -17.04 -19.70 13.96
N GLU A 72 -15.80 -19.80 13.50
CA GLU A 72 -14.83 -18.71 13.63
C GLU A 72 -15.02 -17.68 12.52
N LYS A 73 -14.85 -16.40 12.87
CA LYS A 73 -14.93 -15.32 11.88
C LYS A 73 -13.68 -15.34 11.01
N LEU A 74 -13.87 -15.42 9.68
CA LEU A 74 -12.78 -15.19 8.74
C LEU A 74 -12.28 -13.75 8.88
N LEU A 75 -10.97 -13.60 9.05
CA LEU A 75 -10.32 -12.29 9.21
C LEU A 75 -10.45 -11.42 7.95
N HIS A 76 -10.75 -12.03 6.80
CA HIS A 76 -11.13 -11.34 5.58
C HIS A 76 -12.51 -11.85 5.10
N PRO A 77 -13.59 -11.08 5.28
CA PRO A 77 -14.89 -11.46 4.75
C PRO A 77 -14.90 -11.28 3.22
N PRO A 78 -15.48 -12.21 2.45
CA PRO A 78 -15.63 -12.05 1.01
C PRO A 78 -16.47 -10.81 0.71
N GLY A 79 -15.91 -9.84 -0.02
CA GLY A 79 -16.63 -8.66 -0.52
C GLY A 79 -16.30 -7.32 0.14
N LYS A 80 -15.17 -7.18 0.85
CA LYS A 80 -14.62 -5.85 1.19
C LYS A 80 -13.37 -5.55 0.38
N LEU A 81 -13.60 -5.02 -0.82
CA LEU A 81 -12.72 -4.04 -1.45
C LEU A 81 -13.21 -2.63 -1.04
#